data_AF-A0A352PP46-F1
#
_entry.id   AF-A0A352PP46-F1
#
_cell.length_a   1.000
_cell.length_b   1.000
_cell.length_c   1.000
_cell.angle_alpha   90.00
_cell.angle_beta   90.00
_cell.angle_gamma   90.00
#
_symmetry.space_group_name_H-M   'P 1'
#
loop_
_entity.id
_entity.type
_entity.pdbx_description
1 polymer ?
#
loop_
_entity_poly.entity_id
_entity_poly.type
_entity_poly.pdbx_seq_one_letter_code
_entity_poly.pdbx_strand_id
1 'polypeptide(L)'
;LISGLALNGAGVIHDVELALAGKTSEDVASHLHTGQFGTAREPAELIHAAVAHGHAQGGVGLGQTVGQRLLELAPPHLDLSLLAAAASHSVPVTVHVALGTDIIHMHPAMDGAAMGALSYHDFRVFCRLVASLEQGVFLNVGSAVIIPEVFLKAVNVARNLGYSLDGLTTINMDFQRHYRPQVNVVERPTAGCGTGIT
;
A
#
# COMPACT_ATOMS: atom_id res chain seq x y z
N LEU A 1 1.97 -16.13 9.71
CA LEU A 1 3.26 -15.76 9.11
C LEU A 1 2.95 -14.88 7.90
N ILE A 2 3.19 -13.57 7.99
CA ILE A 2 3.04 -12.59 6.90
C ILE A 2 4.45 -12.07 6.61
N SER A 3 4.89 -12.14 5.35
CA SER A 3 6.26 -11.75 4.93
C SER A 3 6.33 -10.36 4.28
N GLY A 4 5.20 -9.73 4.00
CA GLY A 4 5.11 -8.37 3.47
C GLY A 4 3.67 -7.90 3.36
N LEU A 5 3.50 -6.57 3.30
CA LEU A 5 2.21 -5.91 3.12
C LEU A 5 2.31 -4.89 1.97
N ALA A 6 1.29 -4.81 1.12
CA ALA A 6 1.20 -3.82 0.06
C ALA A 6 -0.13 -3.07 0.14
N LEU A 7 -0.06 -1.74 0.18
CA LEU A 7 -1.21 -0.85 0.30
C LEU A 7 -1.28 0.12 -0.88
N ASN A 8 -2.46 0.65 -1.16
CA ASN A 8 -2.63 1.87 -1.94
C ASN A 8 -2.54 3.10 -1.02
N GLY A 9 -2.61 4.31 -1.57
CA GLY A 9 -2.53 5.55 -0.77
C GLY A 9 -3.62 5.65 0.30
N ALA A 10 -4.88 5.35 -0.03
CA ALA A 10 -5.99 5.31 0.93
C ALA A 10 -5.71 4.40 2.15
N GLY A 11 -5.09 3.23 1.94
CA GLY A 11 -4.73 2.31 3.02
C GLY A 11 -3.82 2.95 4.08
N VAL A 12 -2.87 3.79 3.66
CA VAL A 12 -1.99 4.53 4.59
C VAL A 12 -2.74 5.58 5.37
N ILE A 13 -3.65 6.30 4.71
CA ILE A 13 -4.44 7.35 5.34
C ILE A 13 -5.31 6.74 6.45
N HIS A 14 -6.06 5.69 6.12
CA HIS A 14 -6.92 5.02 7.09
C HIS A 14 -6.14 4.38 8.24
N ASP A 15 -4.96 3.81 7.96
CA ASP A 15 -4.09 3.27 9.01
C ASP A 15 -3.63 4.36 10.00
N VAL A 16 -3.24 5.54 9.49
CA VAL A 16 -2.87 6.70 10.32
C VAL A 16 -4.08 7.25 11.08
N GLU A 17 -5.25 7.36 10.46
CA GLU A 17 -6.49 7.77 11.14
C GLU A 17 -6.85 6.83 12.28
N LEU A 18 -6.77 5.51 12.06
CA LEU A 18 -6.99 4.51 13.10
C LEU A 18 -5.97 4.67 14.24
N ALA A 19 -4.69 4.86 13.91
CA ALA A 19 -3.64 5.05 14.92
C ALA A 19 -3.87 6.29 15.80
N LEU A 20 -4.32 7.39 15.20
CA LEU A 20 -4.52 8.67 15.87
C LEU A 20 -5.87 8.74 16.63
N ALA A 21 -6.95 8.27 16.01
CA ALA A 21 -8.32 8.54 16.45
C ALA A 21 -9.18 7.28 16.69
N GLY A 22 -8.66 6.08 16.42
CA GLY A 22 -9.36 4.82 16.64
C GLY A 22 -10.51 4.54 15.67
N LYS A 23 -10.68 5.38 14.65
CA LYS A 23 -11.73 5.29 13.63
C LYS A 23 -11.28 5.97 12.34
N THR A 24 -11.84 5.55 11.21
CA THR A 24 -11.65 6.24 9.93
C THR A 24 -12.65 7.40 9.78
N SER A 25 -12.28 8.40 8.99
CA SER A 25 -13.14 9.55 8.69
C SER A 25 -13.49 9.62 7.20
N GLU A 26 -14.50 8.87 6.78
CA GLU A 26 -15.07 9.00 5.44
C GLU A 26 -16.56 9.37 5.49
N ASP A 27 -16.86 10.64 5.20
CA ASP A 27 -18.18 11.05 4.73
C ASP A 27 -18.02 11.98 3.52
N VAL A 28 -18.06 11.38 2.34
CA VAL A 28 -17.80 12.06 1.07
C VAL A 28 -18.96 12.99 0.69
N ALA A 29 -20.19 12.52 0.83
CA ALA A 29 -21.36 13.20 0.32
C ALA A 29 -21.65 14.51 1.09
N SER A 30 -21.44 14.52 2.41
CA SER A 30 -21.72 15.69 3.24
C SER A 30 -20.69 16.81 3.11
N HIS A 31 -19.47 16.55 2.63
CA HIS A 31 -18.40 17.56 2.59
C HIS A 31 -18.00 18.00 1.18
N LEU A 32 -18.47 17.32 0.14
CA LEU A 32 -18.09 17.64 -1.24
C LEU A 32 -18.63 19.00 -1.70
N HIS A 33 -19.86 19.34 -1.32
CA HIS A 33 -20.52 20.58 -1.74
C HIS A 33 -19.89 21.85 -1.14
N THR A 34 -19.18 21.71 0.00
CA THR A 34 -18.45 22.81 0.65
C THR A 34 -16.96 22.84 0.28
N GLY A 35 -16.47 21.84 -0.46
CA GLY A 35 -15.04 21.68 -0.75
C GLY A 35 -14.19 21.29 0.46
N GLN A 36 -14.82 20.79 1.54
CA GLN A 36 -14.13 20.40 2.78
C GLN A 36 -13.83 18.91 2.85
N PHE A 37 -14.19 18.14 1.82
CA PHE A 37 -13.93 16.71 1.77
C PHE A 37 -12.43 16.41 1.87
N GLY A 38 -12.06 15.54 2.82
CA GLY A 38 -10.67 15.12 3.00
C GLY A 38 -9.73 16.16 3.61
N THR A 39 -10.27 17.16 4.34
CA THR A 39 -9.48 18.23 4.95
C THR A 39 -8.94 17.92 6.35
N ALA A 40 -8.97 16.64 6.76
CA ALA A 40 -8.38 16.21 8.03
C ALA A 40 -6.89 16.56 8.06
N ARG A 41 -6.54 17.52 8.92
CA ARG A 41 -5.22 18.15 8.91
C ARG A 41 -4.16 17.24 9.52
N GLU A 42 -4.47 16.59 10.64
CA GLU A 42 -3.48 15.84 11.41
C GLU A 42 -2.93 14.60 10.67
N PRO A 43 -3.74 13.74 10.02
CA PRO A 43 -3.21 12.62 9.25
C PRO A 43 -2.36 13.07 8.05
N ALA A 44 -2.81 14.10 7.34
CA ALA A 44 -2.10 14.63 6.18
C ALA A 44 -0.75 15.26 6.56
N GLU A 45 -0.71 16.08 7.62
CA GLU A 45 0.53 16.67 8.12
C GLU A 45 1.52 15.61 8.59
N LEU A 46 1.06 14.57 9.30
CA LEU A 46 1.89 13.46 9.73
C LEU A 46 2.52 12.73 8.54
N ILE A 47 1.70 12.34 7.56
CA ILE A 47 2.16 11.60 6.37
C ILE A 47 3.15 12.45 5.58
N HIS A 48 2.84 13.71 5.29
CA HIS A 48 3.73 14.59 4.53
C HIS A 48 5.05 14.87 5.25
N ALA A 49 5.02 15.07 6.56
CA ALA A 49 6.24 15.23 7.36
C ALA A 49 7.09 13.96 7.33
N ALA A 50 6.47 12.78 7.45
CA ALA A 50 7.16 11.50 7.34
C ALA A 50 7.79 11.35 5.94
N VAL A 51 7.03 11.61 4.89
CA VAL A 51 7.50 11.52 3.49
C VAL A 51 8.68 12.44 3.22
N ALA A 52 8.61 13.70 3.65
CA ALA A 52 9.71 14.65 3.52
C ALA A 52 10.97 14.17 4.26
N HIS A 53 10.80 13.62 5.47
CA HIS A 53 11.90 13.04 6.24
C HIS A 53 12.54 11.84 5.54
N GLY A 54 11.73 10.87 5.09
CA GLY A 54 12.23 9.70 4.37
C GLY A 54 12.88 10.05 3.04
N HIS A 55 12.36 11.06 2.34
CA HIS A 55 12.98 11.55 1.10
C HIS A 55 14.37 12.14 1.35
N ALA A 56 14.52 12.94 2.40
CA ALA A 56 15.80 13.51 2.78
C ALA A 56 16.83 12.44 3.22
N GLN A 57 16.39 11.36 3.86
CA GLN A 57 17.26 10.22 4.20
C GLN A 57 17.67 9.41 2.97
N GLY A 58 16.74 9.19 2.04
CA GLY A 58 16.94 8.33 0.87
C GLY A 58 16.96 6.83 1.20
N GLY A 59 16.73 5.98 0.19
CA GLY A 59 16.80 4.52 0.35
C GLY A 59 15.69 3.90 1.20
N VAL A 60 14.60 4.64 1.46
CA VAL A 60 13.46 4.18 2.23
C VAL A 60 12.16 4.29 1.45
N GLY A 61 11.21 3.44 1.85
CA GLY A 61 9.86 3.37 1.29
C GLY A 61 8.85 4.22 2.04
N LEU A 62 7.71 4.52 1.42
CA LEU A 62 6.62 5.28 2.04
C LEU A 62 6.04 4.51 3.23
N GLY A 63 5.69 3.23 3.02
CA GLY A 63 5.11 2.39 4.08
C GLY A 63 6.00 2.27 5.31
N GLN A 64 7.29 1.99 5.10
CA GLN A 64 8.29 1.94 6.17
C GLN A 64 8.41 3.28 6.89
N THR A 65 8.52 4.39 6.15
CA THR A 65 8.73 5.73 6.72
C THR A 65 7.56 6.15 7.60
N VAL A 66 6.32 5.93 7.15
CA VAL A 66 5.12 6.24 7.94
C VAL A 66 5.00 5.31 9.16
N GLY A 67 5.24 4.01 8.99
CA GLY A 67 5.21 3.05 10.11
C GLY A 67 6.22 3.38 11.21
N GLN A 68 7.46 3.73 10.83
CA GLN A 68 8.49 4.20 11.77
C GLN A 68 8.04 5.49 12.48
N ARG A 69 7.46 6.44 11.74
CA ARG A 69 6.97 7.69 12.33
C ARG A 69 5.86 7.46 13.37
N LEU A 70 4.95 6.51 13.12
CA LEU A 70 3.91 6.13 14.07
C LEU A 70 4.49 5.50 15.33
N LEU A 71 5.51 4.65 15.21
CA LEU A 71 6.21 4.07 16.36
C LEU A 71 6.89 5.13 17.23
N GLU A 72 7.55 6.11 16.59
CA GLU A 72 8.17 7.23 17.31
C GLU A 72 7.16 8.12 18.04
N LEU A 73 6.01 8.37 17.40
CA LEU A 73 4.97 9.24 17.94
C LEU A 73 4.19 8.57 19.07
N ALA A 74 4.05 7.24 19.03
CA ALA A 74 3.28 6.44 19.97
C ALA A 74 1.85 6.98 20.23
N PRO A 75 1.01 7.15 19.18
CA PRO A 75 -0.35 7.65 19.32
C PRO A 75 -1.26 6.70 20.13
N PRO A 76 -2.42 7.19 20.63
CA PRO A 76 -3.24 6.46 21.60
C PRO A 76 -3.76 5.09 21.14
N HIS A 77 -3.90 4.90 19.83
CA HIS A 77 -4.42 3.68 19.20
C HIS A 77 -3.39 3.03 18.28
N LEU A 78 -2.09 3.16 18.60
CA LEU A 78 -0.98 2.60 17.83
C LEU A 78 -1.15 1.10 17.54
N ASP A 79 -1.79 0.36 18.44
CA ASP A 79 -2.08 -1.06 18.34
C ASP A 79 -3.03 -1.42 17.18
N LEU A 80 -3.78 -0.45 16.66
CA LEU A 80 -4.64 -0.63 15.48
C LEU A 80 -3.90 -0.45 14.14
N SER A 81 -2.66 0.08 14.16
CA SER A 81 -1.89 0.37 12.95
C SER A 81 -1.13 -0.85 12.44
N LEU A 82 -1.46 -1.27 11.22
CA LEU A 82 -0.70 -2.26 10.46
C LEU A 82 0.69 -1.72 10.08
N LEU A 83 0.82 -0.43 9.78
CA LEU A 83 2.12 0.16 9.42
C LEU A 83 3.09 0.13 10.60
N ALA A 84 2.62 0.50 11.80
CA ALA A 84 3.41 0.44 13.01
C ALA A 84 3.76 -0.99 13.41
N ALA A 85 2.80 -1.92 13.34
CA ALA A 85 3.03 -3.33 13.62
C ALA A 85 4.05 -3.94 12.65
N ALA A 86 3.94 -3.63 11.35
CA ALA A 86 4.89 -4.12 10.38
C ALA A 86 6.30 -3.55 10.60
N ALA A 87 6.39 -2.24 10.90
CA ALA A 87 7.66 -1.60 11.23
C ALA A 87 8.32 -2.22 12.49
N SER A 88 7.54 -2.51 13.54
CA SER A 88 8.08 -3.10 14.78
C SER A 88 8.55 -4.54 14.59
N HIS A 89 7.91 -5.29 13.69
CA HIS A 89 8.26 -6.66 13.35
C HIS A 89 9.22 -6.81 12.16
N SER A 90 9.75 -5.69 11.63
CA SER A 90 10.60 -5.69 10.43
C SER A 90 9.96 -6.39 9.22
N VAL A 91 8.64 -6.33 9.11
CA VAL A 91 7.89 -6.80 7.93
C VAL A 91 7.87 -5.67 6.90
N PRO A 92 8.35 -5.89 5.67
CA PRO A 92 8.32 -4.88 4.63
C PRO A 92 6.89 -4.43 4.31
N VAL A 93 6.66 -3.11 4.28
CA VAL A 93 5.42 -2.51 3.80
C VAL A 93 5.67 -1.60 2.63
N THR A 94 4.90 -1.78 1.57
CA THR A 94 4.97 -0.97 0.35
C THR A 94 3.68 -0.24 0.11
N VAL A 95 3.76 1.02 -0.34
CA VAL A 95 2.60 1.85 -0.62
C VAL A 95 2.68 2.38 -2.04
N HIS A 96 1.66 2.03 -2.82
CA HIS A 96 1.56 2.34 -4.24
C HIS A 96 0.56 3.46 -4.46
N VAL A 97 1.09 4.68 -4.59
CA VAL A 97 0.30 5.90 -4.69
C VAL A 97 -0.23 6.07 -6.10
N ALA A 98 -1.53 6.31 -6.23
CA ALA A 98 -2.14 6.80 -7.45
C ALA A 98 -2.33 8.31 -7.32
N LEU A 99 -1.47 9.08 -7.99
CA LEU A 99 -1.45 10.53 -7.83
C LEU A 99 -2.80 11.16 -8.21
N GLY A 100 -3.33 11.99 -7.31
CA GLY A 100 -4.62 12.65 -7.46
C GLY A 100 -5.83 11.83 -7.01
N THR A 101 -5.67 10.58 -6.54
CA THR A 101 -6.80 9.79 -6.03
C THR A 101 -7.06 10.01 -4.55
N ASP A 102 -5.99 10.22 -3.77
CA ASP A 102 -6.07 10.31 -2.32
C ASP A 102 -6.16 11.76 -1.82
N ILE A 103 -6.90 11.97 -0.71
CA ILE A 103 -7.20 13.30 -0.16
C ILE A 103 -5.96 14.10 0.24
N ILE A 104 -4.89 13.41 0.66
CA ILE A 104 -3.64 14.04 1.07
C ILE A 104 -2.92 14.75 -0.09
N HIS A 105 -3.26 14.44 -1.35
CA HIS A 105 -2.68 15.10 -2.52
C HIS A 105 -3.17 16.55 -2.71
N MET A 106 -4.31 16.91 -2.10
CA MET A 106 -4.82 18.29 -2.13
C MET A 106 -4.18 19.17 -1.05
N HIS A 107 -3.43 18.57 -0.11
CA HIS A 107 -2.85 19.27 1.02
C HIS A 107 -1.67 20.17 0.60
N PRO A 108 -1.53 21.41 1.11
CA PRO A 108 -0.44 22.31 0.71
C PRO A 108 0.98 21.79 0.98
N ALA A 109 1.13 20.86 1.92
CA ALA A 109 2.41 20.21 2.22
C ALA A 109 2.79 19.07 1.25
N MET A 110 1.95 18.78 0.26
CA MET A 110 2.20 17.72 -0.72
C MET A 110 3.43 18.05 -1.57
N ASP A 111 4.44 17.18 -1.49
CA ASP A 111 5.61 17.18 -2.39
C ASP A 111 5.53 15.97 -3.33
N GLY A 112 5.24 16.24 -4.61
CA GLY A 112 5.13 15.21 -5.65
C GLY A 112 6.43 14.46 -5.91
N ALA A 113 7.59 15.12 -5.78
CA ALA A 113 8.88 14.48 -6.00
C ALA A 113 9.19 13.51 -4.86
N ALA A 114 9.01 13.95 -3.61
CA ALA A 114 9.21 13.11 -2.44
C ALA A 114 8.25 11.92 -2.41
N MET A 115 6.96 12.16 -2.64
CA MET A 115 5.94 11.12 -2.65
C MET A 115 6.20 10.09 -3.76
N GLY A 116 6.48 10.55 -4.97
CA GLY A 116 6.80 9.69 -6.10
C GLY A 116 8.06 8.86 -5.88
N ALA A 117 9.11 9.46 -5.29
CA ALA A 117 10.36 8.76 -5.00
C ALA A 117 10.15 7.61 -3.99
N LEU A 118 9.45 7.87 -2.89
CA LEU A 118 9.20 6.86 -1.85
C LEU A 118 8.24 5.76 -2.35
N SER A 119 7.18 6.12 -3.09
CA SER A 119 6.27 5.12 -3.65
C SER A 119 6.92 4.26 -4.75
N TYR A 120 7.84 4.84 -5.54
CA TYR A 120 8.61 4.07 -6.50
C TYR A 120 9.66 3.17 -5.83
N HIS A 121 10.27 3.61 -4.73
CA HIS A 121 11.10 2.74 -3.91
C HIS A 121 10.31 1.53 -3.41
N ASP A 122 9.10 1.77 -2.90
CA ASP A 122 8.16 0.73 -2.48
C ASP A 122 7.82 -0.25 -3.60
N PHE A 123 7.65 0.22 -4.83
CA PHE A 123 7.49 -0.69 -5.98
C PHE A 123 8.69 -1.63 -6.17
N ARG A 124 9.92 -1.15 -6.00
CA ARG A 124 11.11 -2.00 -6.11
C ARG A 124 11.19 -3.03 -4.99
N VAL A 125 10.85 -2.64 -3.76
CA VAL A 125 10.73 -3.57 -2.62
C VAL A 125 9.65 -4.61 -2.89
N PHE A 126 8.51 -4.20 -3.44
CA PHE A 126 7.42 -5.11 -3.78
C PHE A 126 7.80 -6.12 -4.86
N CYS A 127 8.51 -5.69 -5.92
CA CYS A 127 9.09 -6.60 -6.91
C CYS A 127 10.02 -7.64 -6.27
N ARG A 128 10.82 -7.25 -5.28
CA ARG A 128 11.70 -8.16 -4.52
C ARG A 128 10.89 -9.18 -3.71
N LEU A 129 9.81 -8.76 -3.07
CA LEU A 129 8.89 -9.66 -2.36
C LEU A 129 8.23 -10.64 -3.34
N VAL A 130 7.71 -10.16 -4.47
CA VAL A 130 7.06 -10.99 -5.48
C VAL A 130 8.02 -12.02 -6.07
N ALA A 131 9.28 -11.65 -6.31
CA ALA A 131 10.31 -12.58 -6.77
C ALA A 131 10.63 -13.73 -5.80
N SER A 132 10.14 -13.67 -4.56
CA SER A 132 10.29 -14.73 -3.55
C SER A 132 9.06 -15.63 -3.40
N LEU A 133 8.05 -15.47 -4.26
CA LEU A 133 6.76 -16.18 -4.15
C LEU A 133 6.70 -17.52 -4.92
N GLU A 134 7.84 -18.14 -5.25
CA GLU A 134 7.84 -19.54 -5.67
C GLU A 134 7.26 -20.40 -4.54
N GLN A 135 6.22 -21.19 -4.85
CA GLN A 135 5.40 -21.93 -3.86
C GLN A 135 4.79 -21.04 -2.77
N GLY A 136 4.76 -19.72 -2.99
CA GLY A 136 4.24 -18.73 -2.05
C GLY A 136 2.76 -18.43 -2.26
N VAL A 137 2.24 -17.54 -1.41
CA VAL A 137 0.85 -17.08 -1.47
C VAL A 137 0.80 -15.57 -1.61
N PHE A 138 0.00 -15.08 -2.55
CA PHE A 138 -0.40 -13.69 -2.65
C PHE A 138 -1.90 -13.54 -2.36
N LEU A 139 -2.25 -12.63 -1.45
CA LEU A 139 -3.62 -12.36 -1.04
C LEU A 139 -3.97 -10.91 -1.37
N ASN A 140 -4.91 -10.71 -2.30
CA ASN A 140 -5.48 -9.40 -2.57
C ASN A 140 -6.70 -9.17 -1.68
N VAL A 141 -6.64 -8.20 -0.76
CA VAL A 141 -7.73 -7.88 0.16
C VAL A 141 -8.20 -6.45 -0.09
N GLY A 142 -9.42 -6.29 -0.61
CA GLY A 142 -10.07 -4.98 -0.74
C GLY A 142 -9.41 -3.98 -1.70
N SER A 143 -8.60 -4.43 -2.67
CA SER A 143 -8.08 -3.57 -3.74
C SER A 143 -8.53 -4.02 -5.12
N ALA A 144 -9.42 -3.24 -5.72
CA ALA A 144 -10.00 -3.58 -7.03
C ALA A 144 -9.12 -3.19 -8.23
N VAL A 145 -8.19 -2.24 -8.05
CA VAL A 145 -7.42 -1.66 -9.18
C VAL A 145 -5.94 -1.56 -8.88
N ILE A 146 -5.54 -0.76 -7.88
CA ILE A 146 -4.13 -0.37 -7.72
C ILE A 146 -3.24 -1.58 -7.43
N ILE A 147 -3.54 -2.37 -6.41
CA ILE A 147 -2.72 -3.54 -6.06
C ILE A 147 -2.75 -4.61 -7.16
N PRO A 148 -3.90 -4.98 -7.77
CA PRO A 148 -3.92 -5.87 -8.93
C PRO A 148 -3.01 -5.43 -10.08
N GLU A 149 -3.04 -4.15 -10.44
CA GLU A 149 -2.22 -3.62 -11.51
C GLU A 149 -0.73 -3.66 -11.14
N VAL A 150 -0.36 -3.25 -9.92
CA VAL A 150 1.02 -3.28 -9.44
C VAL A 150 1.56 -4.70 -9.37
N PHE A 151 0.78 -5.65 -8.83
CA PHE A 151 1.14 -7.06 -8.73
C PHE A 151 1.46 -7.68 -10.08
N LEU A 152 0.63 -7.44 -11.10
CA LEU A 152 0.90 -7.94 -12.44
C LEU A 152 2.24 -7.42 -13.00
N LYS A 153 2.60 -6.16 -12.73
CA LYS A 153 3.88 -5.60 -13.17
C LYS A 153 5.05 -6.20 -12.38
N ALA A 154 4.88 -6.40 -11.08
CA ALA A 154 5.89 -7.04 -10.24
C ALA A 154 6.15 -8.51 -10.66
N VAL A 155 5.10 -9.27 -11.00
CA VAL A 155 5.21 -10.63 -11.56
C VAL A 155 5.99 -10.60 -12.87
N ASN A 156 5.68 -9.66 -13.76
CA ASN A 156 6.42 -9.50 -15.01
C ASN A 156 7.90 -9.19 -14.78
N VAL A 157 8.21 -8.30 -13.83
CA VAL A 157 9.61 -7.98 -13.46
C VAL A 157 10.32 -9.22 -12.89
N ALA A 158 9.69 -9.96 -11.99
CA ALA A 158 10.26 -11.18 -11.41
C ALA A 158 10.61 -12.22 -12.50
N ARG A 159 9.66 -12.52 -13.39
CA ARG A 159 9.89 -13.45 -14.50
C ARG A 159 10.93 -12.95 -15.49
N ASN A 160 10.90 -11.66 -15.84
CA ASN A 160 11.87 -11.07 -16.76
C ASN A 160 13.32 -11.16 -16.23
N LEU A 161 13.49 -11.11 -14.91
CA LEU A 161 14.78 -11.27 -14.24
C LEU A 161 15.15 -12.75 -13.96
N GLY A 162 14.34 -13.71 -14.41
CA GLY A 162 14.62 -15.14 -14.30
C GLY A 162 14.22 -15.80 -12.98
N TYR A 163 13.44 -15.12 -12.13
CA TYR A 163 12.90 -15.73 -10.92
C TYR A 163 11.72 -16.65 -11.27
N SER A 164 11.73 -17.87 -10.70
CA SER A 164 10.61 -18.80 -10.77
C SER A 164 9.46 -18.32 -9.88
N LEU A 165 8.23 -18.57 -10.32
CA LEU A 165 7.00 -18.38 -9.53
C LEU A 165 6.14 -19.64 -9.57
N ASP A 166 6.76 -20.80 -9.81
CA ASP A 166 6.06 -22.07 -9.91
C ASP A 166 5.43 -22.44 -8.57
N GLY A 167 4.19 -22.94 -8.61
CA GLY A 167 3.42 -23.24 -7.40
C GLY A 167 2.87 -22.00 -6.67
N LEU A 168 2.97 -20.80 -7.24
CA LEU A 168 2.33 -19.60 -6.71
C LEU A 168 0.81 -19.81 -6.57
N THR A 169 0.29 -19.48 -5.38
CA THR A 169 -1.14 -19.39 -5.11
C THR A 169 -1.56 -17.94 -5.01
N THR A 170 -2.60 -17.54 -5.77
CA THR A 170 -3.17 -16.19 -5.67
C THR A 170 -4.63 -16.26 -5.23
N ILE A 171 -5.01 -15.37 -4.31
CA ILE A 171 -6.35 -15.33 -3.73
C ILE A 171 -6.88 -13.91 -3.82
N ASN A 172 -8.10 -13.74 -4.34
CA ASN A 172 -8.77 -12.45 -4.37
C ASN A 172 -9.94 -12.41 -3.37
N MET A 173 -9.81 -11.60 -2.32
CA MET A 173 -10.83 -11.35 -1.29
C MET A 173 -11.42 -9.93 -1.41
N ASP A 174 -11.55 -9.41 -2.63
CA ASP A 174 -12.25 -8.15 -2.87
C ASP A 174 -13.77 -8.38 -2.92
N PHE A 175 -14.53 -7.49 -2.28
CA PHE A 175 -16.00 -7.50 -2.27
C PHE A 175 -16.60 -7.21 -3.67
N GLN A 176 -15.90 -6.44 -4.51
CA GLN A 176 -16.31 -6.15 -5.87
C GLN A 176 -15.43 -6.94 -6.87
N ARG A 177 -15.99 -8.02 -7.41
CA ARG A 177 -15.35 -8.85 -8.44
C ARG A 177 -15.38 -8.15 -9.80
N HIS A 178 -14.55 -7.12 -9.96
CA HIS A 178 -14.31 -6.49 -11.25
C HIS A 178 -13.44 -7.38 -12.15
N TYR A 179 -13.47 -7.12 -13.47
CA TYR A 179 -12.62 -7.83 -14.44
C TYR A 179 -11.12 -7.79 -14.06
N ARG A 180 -10.63 -6.69 -13.48
CA ARG A 180 -9.19 -6.51 -13.20
C ARG A 180 -8.68 -7.43 -12.07
N PRO A 181 -9.28 -7.52 -10.87
CA PRO A 181 -8.83 -8.48 -9.88
C PRO A 181 -8.92 -9.93 -10.37
N GLN A 182 -10.02 -10.28 -11.05
CA GLN A 182 -10.19 -11.61 -11.63
C GLN A 182 -9.05 -11.94 -12.61
N VAL A 183 -8.80 -11.07 -13.58
CA VAL A 183 -7.87 -11.40 -14.65
C VAL A 183 -6.39 -11.15 -14.25
N ASN A 184 -6.10 -10.07 -13.53
CA ASN A 184 -4.73 -9.66 -13.21
C ASN A 184 -4.18 -10.27 -11.91
N VAL A 185 -5.03 -10.76 -11.00
CA VAL A 185 -4.59 -11.46 -9.79
C VAL A 185 -4.80 -12.97 -9.93
N VAL A 186 -5.98 -13.40 -10.38
CA VAL A 186 -6.38 -14.81 -10.33
C VAL A 186 -5.97 -15.58 -11.58
N GLU A 187 -6.19 -15.06 -12.79
CA GLU A 187 -6.03 -15.85 -14.02
C GLU A 187 -4.63 -15.74 -14.65
N ARG A 188 -4.18 -14.53 -14.98
CA ARG A 188 -2.92 -14.33 -15.74
C ARG A 188 -1.67 -14.73 -14.96
N PRO A 189 -1.52 -14.40 -13.66
CA PRO A 189 -0.30 -14.75 -12.92
C PRO A 189 -0.09 -16.26 -12.78
N THR A 190 -1.16 -17.04 -12.63
CA THR A 190 -1.09 -18.49 -12.37
C THR A 190 -1.27 -19.35 -13.62
N ALA A 191 -1.51 -18.74 -14.78
CA ALA A 191 -1.71 -19.45 -16.04
C ALA A 191 -0.54 -20.39 -16.36
N GLY A 192 -0.79 -21.70 -16.30
CA GLY A 192 0.17 -22.75 -16.62
C GLY A 192 1.18 -23.11 -15.53
N CYS A 193 1.19 -22.42 -14.37
CA CYS A 193 2.20 -22.62 -13.33
C CYS A 193 1.69 -22.58 -11.88
N GLY A 194 0.40 -22.29 -11.63
CA GLY A 194 -0.13 -22.12 -10.29
C GLY A 194 -1.65 -22.29 -10.18
N THR A 195 -2.22 -21.87 -9.05
CA THR A 195 -3.67 -21.95 -8.79
C THR A 195 -4.20 -20.60 -8.34
N GLY A 196 -5.23 -20.11 -9.03
CA GLY A 196 -5.96 -18.90 -8.66
C GLY A 196 -7.29 -19.24 -7.97
N ILE A 197 -7.61 -18.56 -6.87
CA ILE A 197 -8.83 -18.76 -6.06
C ILE A 197 -9.59 -17.44 -5.93
N THR A 198 -10.93 -17.49 -6.00
CA THR A 198 -11.85 -16.35 -5.88
C THR A 198 -12.88 -16.55 -4.77
#